data_AF-A0A1I7X4S1-F1
#
_entry.id   AF-A0A1I7X4S1-F1
#
_cell.length_a   1.000
_cell.length_b   1.000
_cell.length_c   1.000
_cell.angle_alpha   90.00
_cell.angle_beta   90.00
_cell.angle_gamma   90.00
#
_symmetry.space_group_name_H-M   'P 1'
#
loop_
_entity.id
_entity.type
_entity.pdbx_description
1 polymer ?
#
loop_
_entity_poly.entity_id
_entity_poly.type
_entity_poly.pdbx_seq_one_letter_code
_entity_poly.pdbx_strand_id
1 'polypeptide(L)' 'MERLNTAIQEKRPSRQHGVLLLHGSARPHIANMTKEAIQTHGWEVLPHPPYSPDWAPTDFHLFRSLSISFKCYARCFVQY' A
#
# COMPACT_ATOMS: atom_id res chain seq x y z
N MET A 1 7.73 5.46 9.16
CA MET A 1 7.55 3.99 9.03
C MET A 1 7.21 3.32 10.35
N GLU A 2 7.63 3.88 11.50
CA GLU A 2 7.38 3.32 12.84
C GLU A 2 5.91 2.99 13.15
N ARG A 3 4.98 3.94 12.94
CA ARG A 3 3.53 3.70 13.13
C ARG A 3 3.00 2.50 12.34
N LEU A 4 3.50 2.31 11.11
CA LEU A 4 3.11 1.18 10.27
C LEU A 4 3.66 -0.14 10.84
N ASN A 5 4.90 -0.14 11.34
CA ASN A 5 5.49 -1.32 11.96
C ASN A 5 4.74 -1.74 13.24
N THR A 6 4.42 -0.79 14.11
CA THR A 6 3.62 -1.05 15.32
C THR A 6 2.27 -1.66 14.95
N ALA A 7 1.54 -1.05 14.00
CA ALA A 7 0.26 -1.57 13.55
C ALA A 7 0.35 -2.98 12.92
N ILE A 8 1.46 -3.29 12.24
CA ILE A 8 1.72 -4.62 11.69
C ILE A 8 1.93 -5.64 12.81
N GLN A 9 2.71 -5.30 13.83
CA GLN A 9 2.98 -6.17 14.98
C GLN A 9 1.71 -6.46 15.78
N GLU A 10 0.88 -5.43 16.02
CA GLU A 10 -0.40 -5.58 16.72
C GLU A 10 -1.39 -6.46 15.95
N LYS A 11 -1.53 -6.24 14.63
CA LYS A 11 -2.50 -6.99 13.81
C LYS A 11 -2.04 -8.41 13.48
N ARG A 12 -0.73 -8.68 13.52
CA ARG A 12 -0.14 -9.97 13.12
C ARG A 12 0.99 -10.36 14.08
N PRO A 13 0.67 -10.69 15.35
CA PRO A 13 1.68 -11.00 16.37
C PRO A 13 2.43 -12.31 16.10
N SER A 14 1.80 -13.30 15.47
CA SER A 14 2.35 -14.64 15.21
C SER A 14 2.91 -14.80 13.78
N ARG A 15 3.49 -13.72 13.23
CA ARG A 15 4.05 -13.73 11.87
C ARG A 15 5.33 -14.58 11.82
N GLN A 16 5.32 -15.63 11.01
CA GLN A 16 6.46 -16.56 10.87
C GLN A 16 7.49 -16.09 9.83
N HIS A 17 7.09 -15.20 8.92
CA HIS A 17 7.91 -14.71 7.81
C HIS A 17 8.05 -13.18 7.84
N GLY A 18 9.15 -12.69 7.27
CA GLY A 18 9.45 -11.26 7.12
C GLY A 18 8.41 -10.49 6.31
N VAL A 19 8.54 -9.16 6.29
CA VAL A 19 7.63 -8.29 5.56
C VAL A 19 8.13 -8.11 4.13
N LEU A 20 7.36 -8.61 3.17
CA LEU A 20 7.49 -8.25 1.77
C LEU A 20 6.67 -6.98 1.51
N LEU A 21 7.36 -5.90 1.15
CA LEU A 21 6.76 -4.60 0.84
C LEU A 21 6.66 -4.42 -0.67
N LEU A 22 5.43 -4.30 -1.16
CA LEU A 22 5.15 -3.87 -2.53
C LEU A 22 4.72 -2.40 -2.49
N HIS A 23 5.48 -1.52 -3.13
CA HIS A 23 5.15 -0.10 -3.22
C HIS A 23 5.49 0.48 -4.60
N GLY A 24 4.81 1.56 -4.99
CA GLY A 24 5.07 2.23 -6.25
C GLY A 24 6.42 2.95 -6.27
N SER A 25 7.00 3.13 -7.46
CA SER A 25 8.28 3.79 -7.69
C SER A 25 8.20 5.33 -7.76
N ALA A 26 7.13 5.94 -7.21
CA ALA A 26 7.02 7.39 -7.21
C ALA A 26 8.14 8.04 -6.38
N ARG A 27 8.59 9.23 -6.81
CA ARG A 27 9.76 9.96 -6.26
C ARG A 27 9.86 10.03 -4.73
N PRO A 28 8.79 10.28 -3.93
CA PRO A 28 8.93 10.30 -2.47
C PRO A 28 9.26 8.92 -1.87
N HIS A 29 8.97 7.82 -2.56
CA HIS A 29 9.24 6.45 -2.08
C HIS A 29 10.65 5.96 -2.43
N ILE A 30 11.33 6.62 -3.37
CA ILE A 30 12.73 6.32 -3.75
C ILE A 30 13.72 7.14 -2.91
N ALA A 31 13.25 8.12 -2.15
CA ALA A 31 14.07 8.93 -1.27
C ALA A 31 14.91 8.04 -0.33
N ASN A 32 16.18 8.39 -0.13
CA ASN A 32 17.12 7.60 0.67
C ASN A 32 16.60 7.36 2.09
N MET A 33 15.94 8.35 2.69
CA MET A 33 15.30 8.21 4.01
C MET A 33 14.27 7.07 4.07
N THR A 34 13.50 6.87 3.00
CA THR A 34 12.51 5.79 2.93
C THR A 34 13.19 4.44 2.76
N LYS A 35 14.25 4.37 1.93
CA LYS A 35 15.05 3.14 1.75
C LYS A 35 15.75 2.73 3.04
N GLU A 36 16.39 3.66 3.72
CA GLU A 36 17.04 3.46 5.03
C GLU A 36 16.00 2.98 6.05
N ALA A 37 14.84 3.61 6.12
CA ALA A 37 13.78 3.17 7.03
C ALA A 37 13.33 1.74 6.73
N ILE A 38 13.14 1.36 5.46
CA ILE A 38 12.77 -0.01 5.07
C ILE A 38 13.84 -1.02 5.50
N GLN A 39 15.12 -0.70 5.29
CA GLN A 39 16.25 -1.55 5.69
C GLN A 39 16.34 -1.71 7.21
N THR A 40 16.19 -0.62 7.97
CA THR A 40 16.19 -0.65 9.45
C THR A 40 15.11 -1.57 10.02
N HIS A 41 13.97 -1.68 9.33
CA HIS A 41 12.86 -2.54 9.75
C HIS A 41 12.99 -3.99 9.23
N GLY A 42 14.02 -4.30 8.44
CA GLY A 42 14.25 -5.62 7.87
C GLY A 42 13.20 -6.02 6.82
N TRP A 43 12.63 -5.05 6.12
CA TRP A 43 11.59 -5.30 5.11
C TRP A 43 12.24 -5.50 3.74
N GLU A 44 11.79 -6.53 3.04
CA GLU A 44 12.25 -6.81 1.68
C GLU A 44 11.31 -6.15 0.67
N VAL A 45 11.87 -5.39 -0.27
CA VAL A 45 11.09 -4.69 -1.28
C VAL A 45 10.92 -5.57 -2.50
N LEU A 46 9.67 -5.83 -2.89
CA LEU A 46 9.38 -6.61 -4.08
C LEU A 46 9.65 -5.74 -5.33
N PRO A 47 10.36 -6.27 -6.36
CA PRO A 47 10.59 -5.52 -7.59
C PRO A 47 9.25 -5.16 -8.25
N HIS A 48 9.04 -3.87 -8.49
CA HIS A 48 7.84 -3.36 -9.15
C HIS A 48 8.25 -2.45 -10.32
N PRO A 49 7.76 -2.72 -11.54
CA PRO A 49 8.07 -1.88 -12.68
C PRO A 49 7.46 -0.48 -12.51
N PRO A 50 8.11 0.55 -13.07
CA PRO A 50 7.57 1.90 -13.07
C PRO A 50 6.25 1.95 -13.86
N TYR A 51 5.27 2.67 -13.31
CA TYR A 51 3.97 2.94 -13.95
C TYR A 51 3.16 1.69 -14.35
N SER A 52 3.15 0.65 -13.51
CA SER A 52 2.29 -0.54 -13.71
C SER A 52 1.18 -0.65 -12.66
N PRO A 53 0.16 0.23 -12.72
CA PRO A 53 -0.94 0.24 -11.76
C PRO A 53 -1.71 -1.09 -11.75
N ASP A 54 -1.80 -1.78 -12.89
CA ASP A 54 -2.49 -3.09 -12.98
C ASP A 54 -1.83 -4.18 -12.13
N TRP A 55 -0.57 -4.00 -11.75
CA TRP A 55 0.21 -4.99 -11.01
C TRP A 55 0.25 -4.69 -9.50
N ALA A 56 -0.28 -3.53 -9.09
CA ALA A 56 -0.42 -3.17 -7.70
C ALA A 56 -1.80 -3.61 -7.19
N PRO A 57 -1.89 -4.55 -6.22
CA PRO A 57 -3.17 -5.00 -5.67
C PRO A 57 -4.00 -3.85 -5.09
N THR A 58 -3.34 -2.82 -4.57
CA THR A 58 -3.99 -1.61 -4.04
C THR A 58 -4.72 -0.83 -5.13
N ASP A 59 -4.09 -0.63 -6.29
CA ASP A 59 -4.66 0.16 -7.38
C ASP A 59 -5.79 -0.62 -8.07
N PHE A 60 -5.56 -1.90 -8.38
CA PHE A 60 -6.55 -2.71 -9.09
C PHE A 60 -7.76 -3.11 -8.24
N HIS A 61 -7.58 -3.43 -6.95
CA HIS A 61 -8.68 -3.89 -6.09
C HIS A 61 -9.21 -2.81 -5.16
N LEU A 62 -8.36 -2.23 -4.29
CA LEU A 62 -8.81 -1.33 -3.24
C LEU A 62 -9.35 -0.01 -3.81
N PHE A 63 -8.54 0.70 -4.61
CA PHE A 63 -8.95 1.99 -5.16
C PHE A 63 -10.04 1.85 -6.21
N ARG A 64 -10.04 0.77 -6.99
CA ARG A 64 -11.15 0.46 -7.89
C ARG A 64 -12.46 0.26 -7.13
N SER A 65 -12.47 -0.57 -6.08
CA SER A 65 -13.67 -0.81 -5.28
C SER A 65 -14.16 0.46 -4.59
N LEU A 66 -13.22 1.26 -4.06
CA LEU A 66 -13.51 2.55 -3.46
C LEU A 66 -14.12 3.52 -4.48
N SER A 67 -13.58 3.59 -5.70
CA SER A 67 -14.13 4.43 -6.77
C SER A 67 -15.55 4.01 -7.18
N ILE A 68 -15.84 2.71 -7.19
CA ILE A 68 -17.18 2.18 -7.47
C ILE A 68 -18.13 2.57 -6.34
N SER A 69 -17.71 2.40 -5.09
CA SER A 69 -18.51 2.80 -3.92
C SER A 69 -18.83 4.31 -3.96
N PHE A 70 -17.84 5.17 -4.23
CA PHE A 70 -18.08 6.61 -4.37
C PHE A 70 -19.00 6.96 -5.55
N LYS A 71 -18.90 6.26 -6.68
CA LYS A 71 -19.82 6.44 -7.81
C LYS A 71 -21.24 6.02 -7.45
N CYS A 72 -21.41 4.91 -6.74
CA CYS A 72 -22.72 4.46 -6.25
C CYS A 72 -23.31 5.44 -5.24
N TYR A 73 -22.50 5.95 -4.31
CA TYR A 73 -22.91 6.98 -3.36
C TYR A 73 -23.38 8.25 -4.09
N ALA A 74 -22.59 8.77 -5.02
CA ALA A 74 -22.98 9.94 -5.81
C ALA A 74 -24.27 9.71 -6.63
N ARG A 75 -24.51 8.49 -7.16
CA ARG A 75 -25.76 8.15 -7.84
C ARG A 75 -26.97 8.08 -6.91
N CYS A 76 -26.80 7.57 -5.70
CA CYS A 76 -27.89 7.53 -4.70
C CYS A 76 -28.30 8.93 -4.21
N PHE A 77 -27.41 9.93 -4.25
CA PHE A 77 -27.70 11.30 -3.80
C PHE A 77 -28.28 12.23 -4.90
N VAL A 78 -28.32 11.79 -6.16
CA VAL A 78 -28.95 12.54 -7.28
C VAL A 78 -30.34 11.96 -7.63
N GLN A 79 -30.85 11.03 -6.83
CA GLN A 79 -32.21 10.48 -6.97
C GLN A 79 -33.21 11.01 -5.92
N TYR A 80 -32.93 12.16 -5.30
CA TYR A 80 -33.90 12.95 -4.53
C TYR A 80 -33.96 14.38 -5.04
#